data_AF-A0A819CV03-F1
#
_entry.id   AF-A0A819CV03-F1
#
_cell.length_a   1.000
_cell.length_b   1.000
_cell.length_c   1.000
_cell.angle_alpha   90.00
_cell.angle_beta   90.00
_cell.angle_gamma   90.00
#
_symmetry.space_group_name_H-M   'P 1'
#
loop_
_entity.id
_entity.type
_entity.pdbx_description
1 polymer ?
#
loop_
_entity_poly.entity_id
_entity_poly.type
_entity_poly.pdbx_seq_one_letter_code
_entity_poly.pdbx_strand_id
1 'polypeptide(L)'
;MIKIDGLDRDELYNEYCEIKFIYDEMKNKNVKINEQIKLYISSKNSYNPKSIINSNQIPCDANDDANDGLLNNGARTNEYIQSDQLWSYLLNIKPKSTPNMKLVIAYVFSIPCSNAFVESIFSHMSHLWSDYRNRMNIELVEAELQIRMNSNIPCAHFYDFLLTQEELLKHIASNEKFFRKKRLDK
;
A
#
# COMPACT_ATOMS: atom_id res chain seq x y z
N MET A 1 -19.69 19.08 -5.23
CA MET A 1 -18.75 19.45 -4.15
C MET A 1 -18.56 18.23 -3.28
N ILE A 2 -17.36 17.66 -3.26
CA ILE A 2 -17.04 16.46 -2.45
C ILE A 2 -17.15 16.84 -0.98
N LYS A 3 -17.89 16.07 -0.19
CA LYS A 3 -17.98 16.22 1.26
C LYS A 3 -17.12 15.15 1.91
N ILE A 4 -16.15 15.56 2.72
CA ILE A 4 -15.38 14.67 3.58
C ILE A 4 -16.06 14.72 4.94
N ASP A 5 -16.60 13.58 5.38
CA ASP A 5 -17.32 13.50 6.65
C ASP A 5 -16.37 13.76 7.82
N GLY A 6 -16.83 14.54 8.80
CA GLY A 6 -16.05 14.88 9.99
C GLY A 6 -14.96 15.94 9.78
N LEU A 7 -14.90 16.58 8.61
CA LEU A 7 -13.93 17.64 8.33
C LEU A 7 -14.39 19.00 8.87
N ASP A 8 -13.65 19.55 9.83
CA ASP A 8 -13.78 20.95 10.23
C ASP A 8 -12.89 21.82 9.34
N ARG A 9 -13.50 22.74 8.59
CA ARG A 9 -12.78 23.59 7.63
C ARG A 9 -12.00 24.73 8.29
N ASP A 10 -12.48 25.24 9.42
CA ASP A 10 -11.82 26.33 10.11
C ASP A 10 -10.57 25.80 10.82
N GLU A 11 -10.66 24.59 11.38
CA GLU A 11 -9.51 23.92 11.99
C GLU A 11 -8.52 23.38 10.95
N LEU A 12 -8.99 22.93 9.79
CA LEU A 12 -8.12 22.49 8.68
C LEU A 12 -7.12 23.58 8.26
N TYR A 13 -7.55 24.83 8.16
CA TYR A 13 -6.65 25.92 7.77
C TYR A 13 -5.55 26.17 8.81
N ASN A 14 -5.88 26.05 10.10
CA ASN A 14 -4.91 26.17 11.18
C ASN A 14 -3.90 25.01 11.13
N GLU A 15 -4.36 23.77 10.98
CA GLU A 15 -3.49 22.60 10.83
C GLU A 15 -2.55 22.72 9.62
N TYR A 16 -3.06 23.22 8.49
CA TYR A 16 -2.24 23.47 7.30
C TYR A 16 -1.15 24.51 7.58
N CYS A 17 -1.50 25.63 8.23
CA CYS A 17 -0.54 26.68 8.57
C CYS A 17 0.58 26.14 9.49
N GLU A 18 0.23 25.28 10.45
CA GLU A 18 1.19 24.65 11.36
C GLU A 18 2.16 23.72 10.61
N ILE A 19 1.63 22.82 9.76
CA ILE A 19 2.47 21.92 8.96
C ILE A 19 3.37 22.69 8.01
N LYS A 20 2.83 23.74 7.37
CA LYS A 20 3.61 24.61 6.49
C LYS A 20 4.74 25.30 7.24
N PHE A 21 4.46 25.84 8.42
CA PHE A 21 5.47 26.48 9.27
C PHE A 21 6.60 25.50 9.63
N ILE A 22 6.26 24.27 10.03
CA ILE A 22 7.24 23.21 10.33
C ILE A 22 8.11 22.91 9.11
N TYR A 23 7.49 22.74 7.94
CA TYR A 23 8.21 22.46 6.70
C TYR A 23 9.16 23.61 6.31
N ASP A 24 8.70 24.86 6.40
CA ASP A 24 9.50 26.04 6.10
C ASP A 24 10.66 26.19 7.10
N GLU A 25 10.45 25.93 8.39
CA GLU A 25 11.52 25.88 9.39
C GLU A 25 12.58 24.82 9.06
N MET A 26 12.17 23.62 8.67
CA MET A 26 13.09 22.55 8.30
C MET A 26 13.92 22.92 7.07
N LYS A 27 13.27 23.52 6.06
CA LYS A 27 13.91 23.99 4.84
C LYS A 27 14.92 25.12 5.14
N ASN A 28 14.56 26.07 5.99
CA ASN A 28 15.41 27.22 6.34
C ASN A 28 16.61 26.83 7.21
N LYS A 29 16.50 25.81 8.06
CA LYS A 29 17.59 25.31 8.91
C LYS A 29 18.64 24.48 8.13
N ASN A 30 18.55 24.39 6.80
CA ASN A 30 19.34 23.46 5.97
C ASN A 30 19.30 22.01 6.50
N VAL A 31 18.21 21.65 7.16
CA VAL A 31 18.01 20.28 7.65
C VAL A 31 17.88 19.39 6.44
N LYS A 32 18.68 18.32 6.38
CA LYS A 32 18.57 17.30 5.34
C LYS A 32 17.28 16.49 5.56
N ILE A 33 16.16 17.06 5.10
CA ILE A 33 14.81 16.52 5.27
C ILE A 33 14.71 15.07 4.78
N ASN A 34 15.42 14.75 3.69
CA ASN A 34 15.50 13.40 3.13
C ASN A 34 16.08 12.39 4.13
N GLU A 35 17.14 12.76 4.86
CA GLU A 35 17.76 11.87 5.85
C GLU A 35 16.81 11.65 7.02
N GLN A 36 16.12 12.69 7.49
CA GLN A 36 15.14 12.56 8.58
C GLN A 36 13.95 11.69 8.20
N ILE A 37 13.40 11.86 6.98
CA ILE A 37 12.32 11.03 6.47
C ILE A 37 12.77 9.56 6.38
N LYS A 38 13.97 9.30 5.83
CA LYS A 38 14.52 7.95 5.75
C LYS A 38 14.69 7.29 7.12
N LEU A 39 15.21 8.02 8.10
CA LEU A 39 15.32 7.54 9.48
C LEU A 39 13.94 7.26 10.08
N TYR A 40 12.98 8.15 9.85
CA TYR A 40 11.60 7.98 10.32
C TYR A 40 10.96 6.72 9.75
N ILE A 41 10.99 6.54 8.43
CA ILE A 41 10.44 5.35 7.75
C ILE A 41 11.13 4.08 8.25
N SER A 42 12.47 4.10 8.36
CA SER A 42 13.24 2.95 8.88
C SER A 42 12.84 2.61 10.32
N SER A 43 12.57 3.62 11.17
CA SER A 43 12.13 3.40 12.55
C SER A 43 10.72 2.81 12.64
N LYS A 44 9.83 3.13 11.69
CA LYS A 44 8.45 2.63 11.66
C LYS A 44 8.32 1.23 11.06
N ASN A 45 9.23 0.86 10.16
CA ASN A 45 9.30 -0.48 9.57
C ASN A 45 9.89 -1.55 10.50
N SER A 46 10.04 -1.27 11.81
CA SER A 46 10.48 -2.26 12.82
C SER A 46 9.43 -3.36 13.11
N TYR A 47 8.26 -3.33 12.47
CA TYR A 47 7.47 -4.54 12.22
C TYR A 47 7.97 -5.17 10.91
N ASN A 48 8.93 -6.08 11.05
CA ASN A 48 9.56 -6.80 9.95
C ASN A 48 8.99 -8.24 9.93
N PRO A 49 8.62 -8.74 8.75
CA PRO A 49 9.43 -9.83 8.24
C PRO A 49 10.14 -9.37 6.98
N LYS A 50 11.43 -9.09 7.20
CA LYS A 50 12.55 -8.95 6.27
C LYS A 50 12.24 -8.39 4.88
N SER A 51 12.70 -7.14 4.70
CA SER A 51 13.29 -6.63 3.46
C SER A 51 13.96 -7.72 2.60
N ILE A 52 13.25 -8.22 1.60
CA ILE A 52 13.75 -8.71 0.31
C ILE A 52 12.58 -8.43 -0.63
N ILE A 53 12.64 -7.45 -1.52
CA ILE A 53 13.30 -7.56 -2.83
C ILE A 53 13.58 -6.14 -3.31
N ASN A 54 14.86 -5.82 -3.57
CA ASN A 54 15.24 -4.80 -4.54
C ASN A 54 14.41 -5.06 -5.79
N SER A 55 13.74 -4.06 -6.37
CA SER A 55 12.98 -4.19 -7.62
C SER A 55 13.84 -4.48 -8.87
N ASN A 56 14.91 -5.24 -8.72
CA ASN A 56 15.70 -5.87 -9.76
C ASN A 56 15.58 -7.39 -9.59
N GLN A 57 14.77 -7.98 -10.46
CA GLN A 57 14.76 -9.38 -10.88
C GLN A 57 14.26 -10.44 -9.87
N ILE A 58 13.02 -10.88 -10.05
CA ILE A 58 12.72 -12.32 -10.12
C ILE A 58 11.92 -12.56 -11.42
N PRO A 59 12.43 -13.40 -12.34
CA PRO A 59 11.70 -13.82 -13.53
C PRO A 59 10.58 -14.77 -13.12
N CYS A 60 9.34 -14.46 -13.51
CA CYS A 60 8.35 -15.51 -13.74
C CYS A 60 8.45 -15.86 -15.23
N ASP A 61 9.08 -17.00 -15.52
CA ASP A 61 9.17 -17.56 -16.86
C ASP A 61 7.77 -17.80 -17.43
N ALA A 62 7.42 -16.95 -18.40
CA ALA A 62 6.75 -17.35 -19.63
C ALA A 62 7.26 -16.38 -20.70
N ASN A 63 8.20 -16.84 -21.53
CA ASN A 63 8.66 -16.10 -22.71
C ASN A 63 7.44 -15.78 -23.60
N ASP A 64 7.28 -14.52 -24.01
CA ASP A 64 7.45 -14.09 -25.40
C ASP A 64 7.26 -12.56 -25.55
N ASP A 65 8.19 -11.97 -26.30
CA ASP A 65 8.15 -10.71 -27.06
C ASP A 65 8.32 -9.31 -26.40
N ALA A 66 9.57 -8.85 -26.52
CA ALA A 66 10.00 -7.58 -27.12
C ALA A 66 10.06 -6.29 -26.25
N ASN A 67 11.30 -6.00 -25.82
CA ASN A 67 11.96 -4.69 -25.75
C ASN A 67 11.16 -3.49 -25.19
N ASP A 68 11.42 -3.14 -23.93
CA ASP A 68 11.59 -1.72 -23.56
C ASP A 68 12.79 -1.55 -22.62
N GLY A 69 13.50 -0.44 -22.81
CA GLY A 69 14.92 -0.26 -22.54
C GLY A 69 15.36 -0.36 -21.08
N LEU A 70 16.46 -1.08 -20.89
CA LEU A 70 17.25 -1.13 -19.65
C LEU A 70 17.84 0.24 -19.29
N LEU A 71 17.74 0.53 -17.99
CA LEU A 71 18.28 1.65 -17.23
C LEU A 71 19.79 1.84 -17.44
N ASN A 72 20.18 3.03 -17.88
CA ASN A 72 21.55 3.50 -17.75
C ASN A 72 21.78 4.09 -16.35
N ASN A 73 22.63 3.41 -15.58
CA ASN A 73 23.28 3.94 -14.39
C ASN A 73 24.22 5.09 -14.78
N GLY A 74 23.90 6.30 -14.34
CA GLY A 74 24.77 7.47 -14.56
C GLY A 74 24.24 8.76 -13.94
N ALA A 75 24.82 9.14 -12.80
CA ALA A 75 25.03 10.52 -12.34
C ALA A 75 23.80 11.45 -12.20
N ARG A 76 23.24 11.44 -10.97
CA ARG A 76 22.92 12.60 -10.09
C ARG A 76 21.93 12.06 -9.05
N THR A 77 22.38 11.80 -7.82
CA THR A 77 21.46 11.46 -6.72
C THR A 77 20.71 12.71 -6.28
N ASN A 78 19.81 13.19 -7.12
CA ASN A 78 18.70 14.01 -6.65
C ASN A 78 17.79 13.02 -5.92
N GLU A 79 18.06 12.80 -4.63
CA GLU A 79 17.24 11.92 -3.81
C GLU A 79 15.81 12.45 -3.76
N TYR A 80 14.98 11.93 -4.65
CA TYR A 80 13.59 12.29 -4.77
C TYR A 80 12.83 11.72 -3.58
N ILE A 81 12.22 12.60 -2.78
CA ILE A 81 11.34 12.18 -1.68
C ILE A 81 10.00 11.80 -2.29
N GLN A 82 9.51 10.61 -1.98
CA GLN A 82 8.15 10.24 -2.37
C GLN A 82 7.13 11.03 -1.52
N SER A 83 6.06 11.50 -2.15
CA SER A 83 5.10 12.40 -1.49
C SER A 83 4.42 11.76 -0.28
N ASP A 84 4.08 10.47 -0.36
CA ASP A 84 3.53 9.68 0.74
C ASP A 84 4.47 9.65 1.95
N GLN A 85 5.78 9.45 1.72
CA GLN A 85 6.78 9.44 2.79
C GLN A 85 6.88 10.80 3.47
N LEU A 86 6.90 11.88 2.67
CA LEU A 86 6.91 13.25 3.19
C LEU A 86 5.68 13.53 4.05
N TRP A 87 4.48 13.25 3.54
CA TRP A 87 3.25 13.50 4.28
C TRP A 87 3.14 12.60 5.51
N SER A 88 3.56 11.34 5.43
CA SER A 88 3.61 10.45 6.59
C SER A 88 4.52 11.00 7.69
N TYR A 89 5.64 11.64 7.32
CA TYR A 89 6.53 12.26 8.28
C TYR A 89 5.90 13.52 8.87
N LEU A 90 5.45 14.45 8.03
CA LEU A 90 4.85 15.73 8.45
C LEU A 90 3.64 15.55 9.39
N LEU A 91 2.76 14.61 9.09
CA LEU A 91 1.56 14.34 9.90
C LEU A 91 1.85 13.67 11.24
N ASN A 92 3.07 13.18 11.45
CA ASN A 92 3.51 12.53 12.68
C ASN A 92 4.51 13.35 13.50
N ILE A 93 4.89 14.54 13.02
CA ILE A 93 5.70 15.49 13.78
C ILE A 93 4.83 16.14 14.87
N LYS A 94 5.33 16.14 16.10
CA LYS A 94 4.74 16.83 17.27
C LYS A 94 5.01 18.34 17.16
N PRO A 95 4.13 19.24 17.68
CA PRO A 95 3.44 19.11 18.97
C PRO A 95 1.92 18.90 18.96
N LYS A 96 1.22 19.14 17.85
CA LYS A 96 -0.26 19.11 17.81
C LYS A 96 -0.79 17.99 16.93
N SER A 97 -1.98 17.49 17.28
CA SER A 97 -2.70 16.52 16.46
C SER A 97 -3.32 17.24 15.26
N THR A 98 -3.14 16.69 14.07
CA THR A 98 -3.69 17.21 12.81
C THR A 98 -4.73 16.25 12.22
N PRO A 99 -5.88 16.03 12.89
CA PRO A 99 -6.88 15.08 12.44
C PRO A 99 -7.51 15.46 11.10
N ASN A 100 -7.78 16.75 10.85
CA ASN A 100 -8.42 17.19 9.61
C ASN A 100 -7.48 17.03 8.42
N MET A 101 -6.21 17.38 8.59
CA MET A 101 -5.21 17.21 7.56
C MET A 101 -4.95 15.73 7.27
N LYS A 102 -4.94 14.87 8.30
CA LYS A 102 -4.87 13.42 8.11
C LYS A 102 -6.03 12.91 7.26
N LEU A 103 -7.26 13.38 7.49
CA LEU A 103 -8.43 12.98 6.70
C LEU A 103 -8.29 13.41 5.23
N VAL A 104 -7.91 14.66 4.97
CA VAL A 104 -7.73 15.17 3.60
C VAL A 104 -6.63 14.42 2.87
N ILE A 105 -5.48 14.23 3.52
CA ILE A 105 -4.35 13.55 2.92
C ILE A 105 -4.64 12.05 2.70
N ALA A 106 -5.29 11.38 3.66
CA ALA A 106 -5.73 10.00 3.48
C ALA A 106 -6.72 9.86 2.32
N TYR A 107 -7.66 10.80 2.19
CA TYR A 107 -8.59 10.84 1.06
C TYR A 107 -7.86 10.99 -0.28
N VAL A 108 -6.93 11.95 -0.38
CA VAL A 108 -6.13 12.16 -1.60
C VAL A 108 -5.34 10.91 -1.96
N PHE A 109 -4.68 10.27 -1.00
CA PHE A 109 -3.88 9.06 -1.24
C PHE A 109 -4.71 7.78 -1.42
N SER A 110 -6.00 7.79 -1.08
CA SER A 110 -6.90 6.67 -1.39
C SER A 110 -7.22 6.55 -2.88
N ILE A 111 -6.99 7.62 -3.64
CA ILE A 111 -7.22 7.67 -5.08
C ILE A 111 -5.91 7.25 -5.77
N PRO A 112 -5.88 6.13 -6.50
CA PRO A 112 -4.69 5.73 -7.23
C PRO A 112 -4.37 6.74 -8.33
N CYS A 113 -3.10 7.13 -8.44
CA CYS A 113 -2.64 8.07 -9.46
C CYS A 113 -2.67 7.50 -10.89
N SER A 114 -2.82 6.19 -11.04
CA SER A 114 -2.70 5.46 -12.31
C SER A 114 -3.61 4.24 -12.32
N ASN A 115 -4.07 3.88 -13.52
CA ASN A 115 -4.82 2.64 -13.77
C ASN A 115 -3.94 1.38 -13.70
N ALA A 116 -2.62 1.51 -13.64
CA ALA A 116 -1.69 0.37 -13.63
C ALA A 116 -1.98 -0.65 -12.51
N PHE A 117 -2.45 -0.18 -11.34
CA PHE A 117 -2.85 -1.07 -10.25
C PHE A 117 -4.07 -1.92 -10.64
N VAL A 118 -5.08 -1.30 -11.24
CA VAL A 118 -6.31 -1.95 -11.70
C VAL A 118 -6.01 -2.89 -12.88
N GLU A 119 -5.16 -2.46 -13.81
CA GLU A 119 -4.69 -3.29 -14.93
C GLU A 119 -3.93 -4.52 -14.45
N SER A 120 -3.12 -4.38 -13.39
CA SER A 120 -2.46 -5.52 -12.75
C SER A 120 -3.48 -6.50 -12.17
N ILE A 121 -4.54 -6.02 -11.51
CA ILE A 121 -5.64 -6.89 -11.04
C ILE A 121 -6.28 -7.63 -12.21
N PHE A 122 -6.60 -6.94 -13.31
CA PHE A 122 -7.23 -7.56 -14.47
C PHE A 122 -6.32 -8.56 -15.19
N SER A 123 -5.02 -8.28 -15.26
CA SER A 123 -4.03 -9.21 -15.81
C SER A 123 -3.99 -10.50 -14.99
N HIS A 124 -3.91 -10.39 -13.67
CA HIS A 124 -3.96 -11.54 -12.76
C HIS A 124 -5.28 -12.29 -12.87
N MET A 125 -6.41 -11.58 -12.86
CA MET A 125 -7.74 -12.17 -12.99
C MET A 125 -7.89 -12.95 -14.31
N SER A 126 -7.40 -12.40 -15.42
CA SER A 126 -7.46 -13.02 -16.74
C SER A 126 -6.68 -14.34 -16.77
N HIS A 127 -5.54 -14.41 -16.08
CA HIS A 127 -4.79 -15.66 -15.95
C HIS A 127 -5.57 -16.74 -15.20
N LEU A 128 -6.16 -16.39 -14.05
CA LEU A 128 -6.91 -17.29 -13.17
C LEU A 128 -8.25 -17.76 -13.78
N TRP A 129 -8.85 -16.92 -14.62
CA TRP A 129 -10.17 -17.13 -15.20
C TRP A 129 -10.14 -17.63 -16.65
N SER A 130 -8.95 -17.83 -17.22
CA SER A 130 -8.80 -18.32 -18.60
C SER A 130 -9.21 -19.80 -18.75
N ASP A 131 -9.83 -20.13 -19.88
CA ASP A 131 -10.32 -21.49 -20.17
C ASP A 131 -9.19 -22.48 -20.51
N TYR A 132 -7.93 -22.01 -20.60
CA TYR A 132 -6.77 -22.83 -20.96
C TYR A 132 -6.37 -23.84 -19.87
N ARG A 133 -6.73 -23.62 -18.59
CA ARG A 133 -6.31 -24.45 -17.44
C ARG A 133 -7.40 -24.75 -16.41
N ASN A 134 -8.60 -25.09 -16.87
CA ASN A 134 -9.77 -25.34 -16.03
C ASN A 134 -10.16 -24.08 -15.23
N ARG A 135 -11.14 -23.34 -15.75
CA ARG A 135 -11.59 -22.07 -15.17
C ARG A 135 -11.96 -22.24 -13.69
N MET A 136 -11.31 -21.44 -12.84
CA MET A 136 -11.60 -21.44 -11.41
C MET A 136 -12.96 -20.84 -11.10
N ASN A 137 -13.55 -21.25 -9.97
CA ASN A 137 -14.79 -20.64 -9.47
C ASN A 137 -14.54 -19.17 -9.09
N ILE A 138 -15.55 -18.31 -9.24
CA ILE A 138 -15.48 -16.86 -8.96
C ILE A 138 -15.03 -16.62 -7.52
N GLU A 139 -15.59 -17.36 -6.56
CA GLU A 139 -15.26 -17.22 -5.14
C GLU A 139 -13.78 -17.52 -4.86
N LEU A 140 -13.20 -18.46 -5.61
CA LEU A 140 -11.80 -18.83 -5.48
C LEU A 140 -10.88 -17.76 -6.11
N VAL A 141 -11.26 -17.25 -7.29
CA VAL A 141 -10.53 -16.16 -7.95
C VAL A 141 -10.53 -14.89 -7.08
N GLU A 142 -11.67 -14.55 -6.48
CA GLU A 142 -11.77 -13.41 -5.57
C GLU A 142 -10.85 -13.58 -4.35
N ALA A 143 -10.90 -14.74 -3.70
CA ALA A 143 -10.05 -15.02 -2.53
C ALA A 143 -8.55 -15.00 -2.89
N GLU A 144 -8.17 -15.57 -4.04
CA GLU A 144 -6.78 -15.57 -4.50
C GLU A 144 -6.28 -14.17 -4.80
N LEU A 145 -7.07 -13.36 -5.51
CA LEU A 145 -6.72 -11.96 -5.80
C LEU A 145 -6.58 -11.15 -4.51
N GLN A 146 -7.47 -11.34 -3.52
CA GLN A 146 -7.37 -10.67 -2.23
C GLN A 146 -6.06 -11.03 -1.51
N ILE A 147 -5.68 -12.29 -1.48
CA ILE A 147 -4.42 -12.72 -0.84
C ILE A 147 -3.22 -12.16 -1.60
N ARG A 148 -3.20 -12.29 -2.93
CA ARG A 148 -2.05 -11.92 -3.77
C ARG A 148 -1.83 -10.40 -3.83
N MET A 149 -2.89 -9.60 -3.84
CA MET A 149 -2.77 -8.15 -3.94
C MET A 149 -2.54 -7.48 -2.58
N ASN A 150 -2.86 -8.14 -1.46
CA ASN A 150 -2.68 -7.59 -0.12
C ASN A 150 -1.52 -8.23 0.67
N SER A 151 -0.83 -9.22 0.11
CA SER A 151 0.33 -9.84 0.75
C SER A 151 1.58 -9.73 -0.12
N ASN A 152 2.66 -9.24 0.50
CA ASN A 152 3.99 -9.24 -0.10
C ASN A 152 4.82 -10.45 0.35
N ILE A 153 4.18 -11.42 1.00
CA ILE A 153 4.84 -12.59 1.58
C ILE A 153 4.98 -13.64 0.48
N PRO A 154 6.20 -14.11 0.18
CA PRO A 154 6.38 -15.20 -0.77
C PRO A 154 5.62 -16.44 -0.33
N CYS A 155 5.07 -17.21 -1.26
CA CYS A 155 4.32 -18.44 -0.96
C CYS A 155 5.10 -19.40 -0.05
N ALA A 156 6.43 -19.46 -0.20
CA ALA A 156 7.31 -20.28 0.61
C ALA A 156 7.29 -19.94 2.12
N HIS A 157 7.04 -18.67 2.46
CA HIS A 157 6.97 -18.19 3.84
C HIS A 157 5.55 -17.92 4.31
N PHE A 158 4.57 -17.97 3.40
CA PHE A 158 3.18 -17.67 3.73
C PHE A 158 2.60 -18.68 4.73
N TYR A 159 2.94 -19.96 4.59
CA TYR A 159 2.51 -20.98 5.55
C TYR A 159 3.04 -20.71 6.96
N ASP A 160 4.34 -20.45 7.09
CA ASP A 160 4.97 -20.13 8.37
C ASP A 160 4.37 -18.85 8.97
N PHE A 161 4.10 -17.85 8.13
CA PHE A 161 3.41 -16.63 8.55
C PHE A 161 2.01 -16.92 9.10
N LEU A 162 1.21 -17.74 8.42
CA LEU A 162 -0.12 -18.12 8.91
C LEU A 162 -0.06 -18.80 10.28
N LEU A 163 0.97 -19.62 10.53
CA LEU A 163 1.17 -20.27 11.83
C LEU A 163 1.42 -19.27 12.97
N THR A 164 1.95 -18.09 12.68
CA THR A 164 2.13 -17.03 13.69
C THR A 164 0.86 -16.27 14.05
N GLN A 165 -0.19 -16.35 13.22
CA GLN A 165 -1.42 -15.58 13.36
C GLN A 165 -2.53 -16.44 14.00
N GLU A 166 -2.49 -16.60 15.32
CA GLU A 166 -3.40 -17.49 16.06
C GLU A 166 -4.88 -17.12 15.88
N GLU A 167 -5.21 -15.82 15.86
CA GLU A 167 -6.60 -15.35 15.64
C GLU A 167 -7.10 -15.70 14.23
N LEU A 168 -6.26 -15.53 13.21
CA LEU A 168 -6.60 -15.86 11.83
C LEU A 168 -6.85 -17.37 11.68
N LEU A 169 -6.01 -18.20 12.30
CA LEU A 169 -6.19 -19.66 12.32
C LEU A 169 -7.50 -20.07 13.01
N LYS A 170 -7.85 -19.42 14.13
CA LYS A 170 -9.14 -19.62 14.80
C LYS A 170 -10.31 -19.31 13.88
N HIS A 171 -10.25 -18.20 13.14
CA HIS A 171 -11.29 -17.84 12.17
C HIS A 171 -11.38 -18.83 11.00
N ILE A 172 -10.25 -19.28 10.44
CA ILE A 172 -10.21 -20.25 9.34
C ILE A 172 -10.80 -21.62 9.77
N ALA A 173 -10.47 -22.05 10.98
CA ALA A 173 -10.96 -23.27 11.59
C ALA A 173 -12.43 -23.16 12.04
N SER A 174 -12.92 -21.94 12.27
CA SER A 174 -14.31 -21.72 12.63
C SER A 174 -15.25 -22.14 11.49
N ASN A 175 -16.40 -22.69 11.88
CA ASN A 175 -17.46 -23.04 10.94
C ASN A 175 -18.30 -21.82 10.53
N GLU A 176 -17.97 -20.60 10.99
CA GLU A 176 -18.70 -19.37 10.66
C GLU A 176 -18.79 -19.14 9.14
N LYS A 177 -17.77 -19.59 8.38
CA LYS A 177 -17.77 -19.56 6.91
C LYS A 177 -18.92 -20.34 6.26
N PHE A 178 -19.44 -21.36 6.93
CA PHE A 178 -20.51 -22.22 6.42
C PHE A 178 -21.93 -21.76 6.81
N PHE A 179 -22.05 -20.74 7.67
CA PHE A 179 -23.35 -20.20 8.11
C PHE A 179 -23.80 -18.98 7.29
N ARG A 180 -23.41 -18.87 6.00
CA ARG A 180 -24.04 -17.87 5.11
C ARG A 180 -25.53 -18.22 4.96
N LYS A 181 -26.37 -17.26 5.34
CA LYS A 181 -27.85 -17.26 5.27
C LYS A 181 -28.32 -17.91 3.95
N LYS A 182 -29.15 -18.95 4.04
CA LYS A 182 -29.86 -19.50 2.87
C LYS A 182 -30.52 -18.34 2.12
N ARG A 183 -30.30 -18.25 0.80
CA ARG A 183 -31.12 -17.42 -0.10
C ARG A 183 -32.58 -17.73 0.22
N LEU A 184 -33.33 -16.71 0.61
CA LEU A 184 -34.78 -16.77 0.54
C LEU A 184 -35.11 -16.68 -0.95
N ASP A 185 -35.21 -17.84 -1.60
CA ASP A 185 -35.77 -17.92 -2.94
C ASP A 185 -37.27 -17.57 -2.85
N LYS A 186 -37.65 -16.50 -3.54
CA LYS A 186 -39.02 -16.15 -3.91
C LYS A 186 -39.03 -15.80 -5.38
#